data_AF-A0A2T0B3J0-F1
#
_entry.id   AF-A0A2T0B3J0-F1
#
_cell.length_a   1.000
_cell.length_b   1.000
_cell.length_c   1.000
_cell.angle_alpha   90.00
_cell.angle_beta   90.00
_cell.angle_gamma   90.00
#
_symmetry.space_group_name_H-M   'P 1'
#
loop_
_entity.id
_entity.type
_entity.pdbx_description
1 polymer ?
#
loop_
_entity_poly.entity_id
_entity_poly.type
_entity_poly.pdbx_seq_one_letter_code
_entity_poly.pdbx_strand_id
1 'polypeptide(L)'
;MDASLDTDIVIHLYKSNKRDLLFSFCDELYMHEYLLENELKRKSYSVHEQFMIDVQKGNINIITNSDLIDRGVKVLFETYLEQNNLLFDTGELYAVALAKTIGIAAFLSDDTKDFGPHDTLVRGLIRDVIPFAFYELLFLKYIETDQTPEDLYNEFEEVTSSSMQVHPMNFRSRMITTVRRFSDKHGTKRDIIWIKEFCNNRNINYKNKMLELRGFLKTL
;
A
#
# COMPACT_ATOMS: atom_id res chain seq x y z
N MET A 1 1.94 5.95 -10.09
CA MET A 1 3.21 5.35 -9.63
C MET A 1 3.09 3.83 -9.75
N ASP A 2 4.13 3.11 -10.12
CA ASP A 2 4.07 1.64 -10.09
C ASP A 2 4.09 1.15 -8.64
N ALA A 3 3.39 0.05 -8.35
CA ALA A 3 3.35 -0.51 -7.00
C ALA A 3 3.46 -2.05 -6.94
N SER A 4 4.22 -2.54 -5.96
CA SER A 4 4.33 -3.95 -5.61
C SER A 4 3.31 -4.30 -4.54
N LEU A 5 2.61 -5.41 -4.70
CA LEU A 5 1.48 -5.81 -3.86
C LEU A 5 1.88 -6.86 -2.83
N ASP A 6 1.56 -6.60 -1.57
CA ASP A 6 1.43 -7.61 -0.53
C ASP A 6 0.06 -8.31 -0.61
N THR A 7 -0.01 -9.54 -0.08
CA THR A 7 -1.22 -10.36 -0.10
C THR A 7 -2.31 -9.79 0.80
N ASP A 8 -1.98 -9.28 1.97
CA ASP A 8 -2.98 -8.95 2.99
C ASP A 8 -3.80 -7.72 2.58
N ILE A 9 -3.18 -6.67 2.03
CA ILE A 9 -3.92 -5.50 1.51
C ILE A 9 -4.85 -5.88 0.35
N VAL A 10 -4.42 -6.81 -0.52
CA VAL A 10 -5.27 -7.33 -1.60
C VAL A 10 -6.50 -8.03 -1.02
N ILE A 11 -6.31 -8.89 -0.02
CA ILE A 11 -7.43 -9.56 0.64
C ILE A 11 -8.38 -8.55 1.28
N HIS A 12 -7.85 -7.54 1.98
CA HIS A 12 -8.68 -6.56 2.68
C HIS A 12 -9.52 -5.72 1.71
N LEU A 13 -8.91 -5.22 0.63
CA LEU A 13 -9.60 -4.37 -0.34
C LEU A 13 -10.60 -5.15 -1.21
N TYR A 14 -10.30 -6.40 -1.58
CA TYR A 14 -11.26 -7.21 -2.34
C TYR A 14 -12.46 -7.64 -1.48
N LYS A 15 -12.23 -8.09 -0.24
CA LYS A 15 -13.32 -8.49 0.66
C LYS A 15 -14.27 -7.35 1.03
N SER A 16 -13.75 -6.11 1.05
CA SER A 16 -14.53 -4.90 1.33
C SER A 16 -15.14 -4.26 0.09
N ASN A 17 -14.98 -4.85 -1.11
CA ASN A 17 -15.42 -4.27 -2.37
C ASN A 17 -14.82 -2.86 -2.64
N LYS A 18 -13.58 -2.65 -2.18
CA LYS A 18 -12.79 -1.41 -2.35
C LYS A 18 -11.53 -1.61 -3.19
N ARG A 19 -11.45 -2.70 -3.99
CA ARG A 19 -10.29 -3.01 -4.85
C ARG A 19 -9.92 -1.87 -5.80
N ASP A 20 -10.88 -1.02 -6.17
CA ASP A 20 -10.67 0.16 -7.01
C ASP A 20 -9.57 1.09 -6.46
N LEU A 21 -9.37 1.12 -5.13
CA LEU A 21 -8.29 1.87 -4.49
C LEU A 21 -6.89 1.45 -4.95
N LEU A 22 -6.69 0.17 -5.31
CA LEU A 22 -5.41 -0.30 -5.85
C LEU A 22 -5.11 0.37 -7.20
N PHE A 23 -6.13 0.57 -8.03
CA PHE A 23 -6.02 1.05 -9.39
C PHE A 23 -6.09 2.58 -9.50
N SER A 24 -6.61 3.28 -8.48
CA SER A 24 -6.78 4.76 -8.54
C SER A 24 -5.47 5.55 -8.47
N PHE A 25 -4.45 5.02 -7.79
CA PHE A 25 -3.21 5.77 -7.52
C PHE A 25 -1.96 5.14 -8.14
N CYS A 26 -2.11 3.94 -8.69
CA CYS A 26 -1.03 3.18 -9.28
C CYS A 26 -1.19 3.10 -10.79
N ASP A 27 -0.10 3.26 -11.54
CA ASP A 27 -0.14 3.16 -13.00
C ASP A 27 -0.12 1.67 -13.37
N GLU A 28 0.87 0.94 -12.86
CA GLU A 28 0.97 -0.51 -12.96
C GLU A 28 1.06 -1.16 -11.58
N LEU A 29 0.42 -2.32 -11.45
CA LEU A 29 0.46 -3.14 -10.24
C LEU A 29 1.21 -4.44 -10.49
N TYR A 30 2.06 -4.83 -9.56
CA TYR A 30 2.89 -6.02 -9.67
C TYR A 30 2.74 -6.93 -8.45
N MET A 31 2.70 -8.23 -8.70
CA MET A 31 2.75 -9.24 -7.64
C MET A 31 3.68 -10.39 -8.07
N HIS A 32 4.52 -10.86 -7.14
CA HIS A 32 5.35 -12.03 -7.42
C HIS A 32 4.51 -13.32 -7.40
N GLU A 33 4.76 -14.27 -8.31
CA GLU A 33 4.02 -15.54 -8.41
C GLU A 33 3.92 -16.31 -7.09
N TYR A 34 4.97 -16.23 -6.25
CA TYR A 34 5.01 -16.85 -4.94
C TYR A 34 3.84 -16.38 -4.05
N LEU A 35 3.56 -15.07 -4.02
CA LEU A 35 2.48 -14.49 -3.24
C LEU A 35 1.12 -14.94 -3.76
N LEU A 36 0.97 -14.94 -5.09
CA LEU A 36 -0.25 -15.39 -5.74
C LEU A 36 -0.59 -16.85 -5.37
N GLU A 37 0.35 -17.76 -5.60
CA GLU A 37 0.10 -19.20 -5.52
C GLU A 37 0.19 -19.77 -4.10
N ASN A 38 1.10 -19.26 -3.25
CA ASN A 38 1.36 -19.83 -1.93
C ASN A 38 0.70 -19.06 -0.79
N GLU A 39 0.36 -17.78 -0.99
CA GLU A 39 -0.28 -16.95 0.02
C GLU A 39 -1.73 -16.62 -0.33
N LEU A 40 -1.98 -15.86 -1.39
CA LEU A 40 -3.31 -15.35 -1.72
C LEU A 40 -4.32 -16.49 -1.92
N LYS A 41 -3.95 -17.48 -2.75
CA LYS A 41 -4.77 -18.67 -3.02
C LYS A 41 -5.10 -19.47 -1.75
N ARG A 42 -4.14 -19.56 -0.82
CA ARG A 42 -4.28 -20.32 0.42
C ARG A 42 -5.08 -19.56 1.48
N LYS A 43 -4.79 -18.26 1.65
CA LYS A 43 -5.44 -17.37 2.63
C LYS A 43 -6.89 -17.04 2.24
N SER A 44 -7.17 -16.88 0.93
CA SER A 44 -8.50 -16.50 0.46
C SER A 44 -8.74 -16.86 -1.01
N TYR A 45 -9.16 -18.10 -1.28
CA TYR A 45 -9.39 -18.60 -2.64
C TYR A 45 -10.41 -17.77 -3.45
N SER A 46 -11.49 -17.29 -2.82
CA SER A 46 -12.48 -16.44 -3.51
C SER A 46 -11.91 -15.09 -3.96
N VAL A 47 -11.00 -14.51 -3.18
CA VAL A 47 -10.28 -13.30 -3.58
C VAL A 47 -9.29 -13.62 -4.68
N HIS A 48 -8.57 -14.74 -4.59
CA HIS A 48 -7.69 -15.20 -5.65
C HIS A 48 -8.42 -15.33 -7.00
N GLU A 49 -9.63 -15.90 -7.03
CA GLU A 49 -10.43 -15.98 -8.28
C GLU A 49 -10.75 -14.60 -8.86
N GLN A 50 -11.18 -13.65 -8.03
CA GLN A 50 -11.45 -12.28 -8.48
C GLN A 50 -10.18 -11.55 -8.94
N PHE A 51 -9.08 -11.74 -8.22
CA PHE A 51 -7.78 -11.18 -8.55
C PHE A 51 -7.28 -11.69 -9.90
N MET A 52 -7.47 -12.99 -10.20
CA MET A 52 -7.10 -13.57 -11.49
C MET A 52 -7.91 -13.01 -12.66
N ILE A 53 -9.16 -12.57 -12.44
CA ILE A 53 -9.92 -11.86 -13.47
C ILE A 53 -9.25 -10.52 -13.81
N ASP A 54 -8.74 -9.81 -12.82
CA ASP A 54 -8.06 -8.53 -13.03
C ASP A 54 -6.66 -8.73 -13.63
N VAL A 55 -5.96 -9.82 -13.30
CA VAL A 55 -4.74 -10.26 -13.99
C VAL A 55 -5.02 -10.57 -15.47
N GLN A 56 -6.06 -11.33 -15.78
CA GLN A 56 -6.43 -11.69 -17.16
C GLN A 56 -6.82 -10.47 -18.01
N LYS A 57 -7.33 -9.41 -17.39
CA LYS A 57 -7.62 -8.13 -18.05
C LYS A 57 -6.37 -7.27 -18.29
N GLY A 58 -5.23 -7.66 -17.73
CA GLY A 58 -3.99 -6.89 -17.79
C GLY A 58 -3.92 -5.75 -16.77
N ASN A 59 -4.79 -5.72 -15.75
CA ASN A 59 -4.77 -4.67 -14.73
C ASN A 59 -3.69 -4.93 -13.66
N ILE A 60 -3.18 -6.16 -13.57
CA ILE A 60 -2.17 -6.58 -12.60
C ILE A 60 -1.17 -7.50 -13.29
N ASN A 61 0.11 -7.18 -13.15
CA ASN A 61 1.22 -7.91 -13.71
C ASN A 61 1.75 -8.95 -12.70
N ILE A 62 1.72 -10.22 -13.07
CA ILE A 62 2.38 -11.27 -12.29
C ILE A 62 3.82 -11.41 -12.77
N ILE A 63 4.76 -11.32 -11.83
CA ILE A 63 6.18 -11.52 -12.11
C ILE A 63 6.58 -12.92 -11.63
N THR A 64 7.01 -13.75 -12.58
CA THR A 64 7.51 -15.09 -12.33
C THR A 64 9.03 -15.10 -12.17
N ASN A 65 9.59 -16.19 -11.65
CA ASN A 65 11.03 -16.39 -11.64
C ASN A 65 11.62 -16.40 -13.05
N SER A 66 10.90 -16.91 -14.05
CA SER A 66 11.32 -16.88 -15.45
C SER A 66 11.45 -15.44 -15.94
N ASP A 67 10.50 -14.56 -15.62
CA ASP A 67 10.58 -13.14 -15.98
C ASP A 67 11.80 -12.46 -15.35
N LEU A 68 12.13 -12.80 -14.10
CA LEU A 68 13.32 -12.28 -13.42
C LEU A 68 14.62 -12.78 -14.06
N ILE A 69 14.65 -14.02 -14.54
CA ILE A 69 15.78 -14.61 -15.27
C ILE A 69 15.94 -13.91 -16.63
N ASP A 70 14.85 -13.77 -17.39
CA ASP A 70 14.84 -13.16 -18.72
C ASP A 70 15.26 -11.69 -18.67
N ARG A 71 14.92 -10.98 -17.58
CA ARG A 71 15.37 -9.61 -17.30
C ARG A 71 16.80 -9.53 -16.76
N GLY A 72 17.45 -10.66 -16.46
CA GLY A 72 18.81 -10.71 -15.91
C GLY A 72 18.93 -10.20 -14.46
N VAL A 73 17.83 -10.16 -13.70
CA VAL A 73 17.76 -9.59 -12.34
C VAL A 73 17.48 -10.62 -11.25
N LYS A 74 17.36 -11.91 -11.61
CA LYS A 74 17.06 -12.99 -10.66
C LYS A 74 18.02 -13.05 -9.46
N VAL A 75 19.33 -12.91 -9.69
CA VAL A 75 20.34 -12.93 -8.61
C VAL A 75 20.20 -11.71 -7.69
N LEU A 76 19.84 -10.54 -8.24
CA LEU A 76 19.60 -9.33 -7.46
C LEU A 76 18.36 -9.50 -6.56
N PHE A 77 17.30 -10.10 -7.09
CA PHE A 77 16.10 -10.43 -6.33
C PHE A 77 16.40 -11.35 -5.15
N GLU A 78 17.13 -12.45 -5.39
CA GLU A 78 17.53 -13.39 -4.33
C GLU A 78 18.42 -12.72 -3.28
N THR A 79 19.33 -11.84 -3.71
CA THR A 79 20.15 -11.04 -2.80
C THR A 79 19.29 -10.16 -1.89
N TYR A 80 18.22 -9.54 -2.40
CA TYR A 80 17.30 -8.76 -1.57
C TYR A 80 16.42 -9.62 -0.67
N LEU A 81 16.07 -10.84 -1.06
CA LEU A 81 15.44 -11.80 -0.16
C LEU A 81 16.38 -12.12 1.01
N GLU A 82 17.64 -12.44 0.74
CA GLU A 82 18.62 -12.77 1.79
C GLU A 82 18.91 -11.60 2.72
N GLN A 83 19.07 -10.39 2.19
CA GLN A 83 19.38 -9.19 2.99
C GLN A 83 18.27 -8.80 3.97
N ASN A 84 17.01 -9.08 3.64
CA ASN A 84 15.86 -8.67 4.45
C ASN A 84 15.18 -9.86 5.16
N ASN A 85 15.75 -11.08 5.08
CA ASN A 85 15.15 -12.29 5.64
C ASN A 85 14.98 -12.26 7.18
N LEU A 86 15.76 -11.45 7.88
CA LEU A 86 15.65 -11.24 9.33
C LEU A 86 14.67 -10.12 9.70
N LEU A 87 14.20 -9.35 8.71
CA LEU A 87 13.33 -8.21 8.94
C LEU A 87 11.85 -8.57 8.81
N PHE A 88 11.50 -9.44 7.86
CA PHE A 88 10.11 -9.66 7.46
C PHE A 88 9.77 -11.14 7.31
N ASP A 89 8.47 -11.43 7.38
CA ASP A 89 7.95 -12.74 7.01
C ASP A 89 8.10 -12.96 5.49
N THR A 90 8.07 -14.22 5.06
CA THR A 90 8.39 -14.60 3.66
C THR A 90 7.55 -13.85 2.62
N GLY A 91 6.27 -13.56 2.87
CA GLY A 91 5.44 -12.85 1.90
C GLY A 91 5.87 -11.40 1.68
N GLU A 92 5.92 -10.64 2.75
CA GLU A 92 6.34 -9.25 2.79
C GLU A 92 7.74 -9.08 2.16
N LEU A 93 8.63 -10.02 2.46
CA LEU A 93 9.97 -10.11 1.90
C LEU A 93 9.96 -10.17 0.37
N TYR A 94 9.11 -11.01 -0.22
CA TYR A 94 8.99 -11.16 -1.66
C TYR A 94 8.46 -9.90 -2.33
N ALA A 95 7.44 -9.25 -1.74
CA ALA A 95 6.87 -8.03 -2.30
C ALA A 95 7.87 -6.86 -2.28
N VAL A 96 8.59 -6.68 -1.17
CA VAL A 96 9.63 -5.64 -1.06
C VAL A 96 10.84 -5.94 -1.95
N ALA A 97 11.32 -7.19 -1.98
CA ALA A 97 12.42 -7.58 -2.84
C ALA A 97 12.07 -7.39 -4.32
N LEU A 98 10.84 -7.70 -4.74
CA LEU A 98 10.37 -7.46 -6.09
C LEU A 98 10.44 -5.96 -6.39
N ALA A 99 9.89 -5.13 -5.51
CA ALA A 99 9.86 -3.68 -5.72
C ALA A 99 11.26 -3.12 -5.98
N LYS A 100 12.22 -3.50 -5.13
CA LYS A 100 13.62 -3.07 -5.27
C LYS A 100 14.30 -3.60 -6.54
N THR A 101 14.00 -4.84 -6.91
CA THR A 101 14.68 -5.51 -8.04
C THR A 101 14.35 -4.85 -9.36
N ILE A 102 13.07 -4.55 -9.59
CA ILE A 102 12.59 -4.03 -10.87
C ILE A 102 12.34 -2.51 -10.84
N GLY A 103 12.70 -1.83 -9.75
CA GLY A 103 12.65 -0.37 -9.65
C GLY A 103 11.24 0.20 -9.46
N ILE A 104 10.35 -0.56 -8.81
CA ILE A 104 9.00 -0.10 -8.48
C ILE A 104 9.07 0.92 -7.34
N ALA A 105 8.41 2.07 -7.53
CA ALA A 105 8.47 3.19 -6.59
C ALA A 105 7.62 2.99 -5.31
N ALA A 106 6.58 2.18 -5.36
CA ALA A 106 5.67 1.97 -4.23
C ALA A 106 5.51 0.51 -3.81
N PHE A 107 5.16 0.33 -2.53
CA PHE A 107 4.84 -0.96 -1.94
C PHE A 107 3.53 -0.85 -1.18
N LEU A 108 2.56 -1.71 -1.48
CA LEU A 108 1.25 -1.69 -0.83
C LEU A 108 1.17 -2.82 0.19
N SER A 109 0.98 -2.49 1.47
CA SER A 109 0.81 -3.46 2.56
C SER A 109 0.11 -2.85 3.75
N ASP A 110 -0.73 -3.66 4.39
CA ASP A 110 -1.42 -3.32 5.64
C ASP A 110 -0.65 -3.77 6.88
N ASP A 111 0.51 -4.42 6.72
CA ASP A 111 1.37 -4.72 7.86
C ASP A 111 2.10 -3.46 8.34
N THR A 112 1.41 -2.75 9.22
CA THR A 112 1.82 -1.50 9.84
C THR A 112 2.25 -1.66 11.30
N LYS A 113 2.60 -2.89 11.71
CA LYS A 113 3.14 -3.16 13.06
C LYS A 113 4.53 -2.53 13.21
N ASP A 114 4.92 -2.23 14.44
CA ASP A 114 6.27 -1.72 14.73
C ASP A 114 7.31 -2.71 14.18
N PHE A 115 8.29 -2.21 13.42
CA PHE A 115 9.29 -3.00 12.70
C PHE A 115 8.75 -3.92 11.60
N GLY A 116 7.45 -3.84 11.26
CA GLY A 116 6.89 -4.45 10.05
C GLY A 116 7.42 -3.79 8.77
N PRO A 117 7.06 -4.33 7.59
CA PRO A 117 7.56 -3.85 6.31
C PRO A 117 7.17 -2.41 6.02
N HIS A 118 5.92 -2.01 6.30
CA HIS A 118 5.48 -0.63 6.13
C HIS A 118 6.28 0.33 7.03
N ASP A 119 6.34 0.07 8.34
CA ASP A 119 7.05 0.92 9.31
C ASP A 119 8.54 1.03 8.98
N THR A 120 9.18 -0.08 8.61
CA THR A 120 10.60 -0.14 8.22
C THR A 120 10.91 0.73 6.99
N LEU A 121 10.02 0.71 5.99
CA LEU A 121 10.12 1.53 4.78
C LEU A 121 9.79 3.01 5.04
N VAL A 122 8.86 3.32 5.95
CA VAL A 122 8.57 4.71 6.39
C VAL A 122 9.80 5.30 7.09
N ARG A 123 10.46 4.53 7.96
CA ARG A 123 11.68 4.93 8.68
C ARG A 123 12.91 5.07 7.77
N GLY A 124 12.83 4.60 6.52
CA GLY A 124 13.91 4.70 5.54
C GLY A 124 15.08 3.76 5.80
N LEU A 125 14.84 2.66 6.54
CA LEU A 125 15.79 1.56 6.69
C LEU A 125 15.98 0.81 5.37
N ILE A 126 14.89 0.69 4.62
CA ILE A 126 14.89 0.35 3.20
C ILE A 126 14.51 1.60 2.42
N ARG A 127 15.33 1.95 1.42
CA ARG A 127 15.20 3.18 0.62
C ARG A 127 14.53 2.88 -0.72
N ASP A 128 14.18 3.96 -1.43
CA ASP A 128 13.70 3.98 -2.82
C ASP A 128 12.31 3.37 -3.08
N VAL A 129 11.71 2.74 -2.07
CA VAL A 129 10.34 2.25 -2.10
C VAL A 129 9.50 3.01 -1.07
N ILE A 130 8.35 3.53 -1.49
CA ILE A 130 7.42 4.27 -0.61
C ILE A 130 6.26 3.33 -0.22
N PRO A 131 6.08 3.04 1.07
CA PRO A 131 5.03 2.13 1.50
C PRO A 131 3.69 2.87 1.61
N PHE A 132 2.59 2.19 1.27
CA PHE A 132 1.23 2.65 1.48
C PHE A 132 0.34 1.54 2.04
N ALA A 133 -0.38 1.85 3.11
CA ALA A 133 -1.46 1.00 3.61
C ALA A 133 -2.81 1.44 3.03
N PHE A 134 -3.86 0.63 3.15
CA PHE A 134 -5.18 0.93 2.58
C PHE A 134 -5.72 2.29 3.06
N TYR A 135 -5.50 2.62 4.34
CA TYR A 135 -5.98 3.88 4.92
C TYR A 135 -5.23 5.09 4.39
N GLU A 136 -4.00 4.90 3.90
CA GLU A 136 -3.25 5.95 3.24
C GLU A 136 -3.76 6.13 1.81
N LEU A 137 -4.15 5.06 1.10
CA LEU A 137 -4.85 5.18 -0.19
C LEU A 137 -6.20 5.89 -0.04
N LEU A 138 -6.97 5.57 1.00
CA LEU A 138 -8.19 6.31 1.34
C LEU A 138 -7.91 7.78 1.64
N PHE A 139 -6.84 8.09 2.37
CA PHE A 139 -6.41 9.46 2.60
C PHE A 139 -6.07 10.19 1.29
N LEU A 140 -5.37 9.53 0.36
CA LEU A 140 -5.07 10.10 -0.96
C LEU A 140 -6.37 10.41 -1.74
N LYS A 141 -7.34 9.49 -1.70
CA LYS A 141 -8.67 9.70 -2.29
C LYS A 141 -9.38 10.90 -1.66
N TYR A 142 -9.34 11.00 -0.34
CA TYR A 142 -9.97 12.10 0.40
C TYR A 142 -9.41 13.46 0.01
N ILE A 143 -8.08 13.58 -0.12
CA ILE A 143 -7.46 14.86 -0.49
C ILE A 143 -7.66 15.21 -1.96
N GLU A 144 -7.76 14.21 -2.84
CA GLU A 144 -7.94 14.41 -4.29
C GLU A 144 -9.38 14.74 -4.69
N THR A 145 -10.36 14.17 -3.99
CA THR A 145 -11.78 14.28 -4.35
C THR A 145 -12.53 15.27 -3.46
N ASP A 146 -13.83 15.48 -3.71
CA ASP A 146 -14.69 16.32 -2.87
C ASP A 146 -15.19 15.62 -1.59
N GLN A 147 -14.60 14.46 -1.23
CA GLN A 147 -14.96 13.73 -0.02
C GLN A 147 -14.82 14.54 1.26
N THR A 148 -15.77 14.35 2.16
CA THR A 148 -15.74 14.87 3.53
C THR A 148 -14.94 13.94 4.45
N PRO A 149 -14.48 14.43 5.63
CA PRO A 149 -13.89 13.55 6.65
C PRO A 149 -14.80 12.40 7.08
N GLU A 150 -16.12 12.61 7.07
CA GLU A 150 -17.15 11.61 7.36
C GLU A 150 -17.19 10.51 6.28
N ASP A 151 -17.08 10.87 5.00
CA ASP A 151 -16.99 9.88 3.90
C ASP A 151 -15.74 9.01 4.06
N LEU A 152 -14.60 9.64 4.35
CA LEU A 152 -13.34 8.96 4.61
C LEU A 152 -13.46 8.01 5.83
N TYR A 153 -14.12 8.44 6.90
CA TYR A 153 -14.38 7.60 8.07
C TYR A 153 -15.24 6.39 7.72
N ASN A 154 -16.36 6.60 7.03
CA ASN A 154 -17.27 5.52 6.65
C ASN A 154 -16.58 4.48 5.75
N GLU A 155 -15.82 4.92 4.73
CA GLU A 155 -15.07 4.00 3.88
C GLU A 155 -14.00 3.22 4.64
N PHE A 156 -13.32 3.86 5.60
CA PHE A 156 -12.36 3.16 6.46
C PHE A 156 -13.05 2.08 7.29
N GLU A 157 -14.17 2.41 7.94
CA GLU A 157 -14.92 1.47 8.76
C GLU A 157 -15.52 0.32 7.94
N GLU A 158 -15.93 0.58 6.69
CA GLU A 158 -16.35 -0.48 5.75
C GLU A 158 -15.22 -1.49 5.50
N VAL A 159 -13.99 -1.02 5.27
CA VAL A 159 -12.84 -1.92 5.06
C VAL A 159 -12.53 -2.72 6.31
N THR A 160 -12.41 -2.06 7.47
CA THR A 160 -12.02 -2.72 8.72
C THR A 160 -13.07 -3.73 9.19
N SER A 161 -14.35 -3.38 9.14
CA SER A 161 -15.45 -4.27 9.57
C SER A 161 -15.62 -5.48 8.64
N SER A 162 -15.39 -5.31 7.34
CA SER A 162 -15.55 -6.39 6.35
C SER A 162 -14.38 -7.36 6.32
N SER A 163 -13.16 -6.90 6.64
CA SER A 163 -11.94 -7.67 6.35
C SER A 163 -10.96 -7.85 7.51
N MET A 164 -11.08 -7.07 8.59
CA MET A 164 -10.15 -7.07 9.74
C MET A 164 -10.86 -7.40 11.06
N GLN A 165 -11.69 -8.46 11.07
CA GLN A 165 -12.55 -8.79 12.22
C GLN A 165 -11.78 -9.08 13.52
N VAL A 166 -10.57 -9.63 13.45
CA VAL A 166 -9.79 -10.03 14.63
C VAL A 166 -9.03 -8.83 15.22
N HIS A 167 -8.43 -8.02 14.36
CA HIS A 167 -7.58 -6.89 14.74
C HIS A 167 -7.93 -5.66 13.90
N PRO A 168 -9.10 -5.03 14.12
CA PRO A 168 -9.51 -3.86 13.35
C PRO A 168 -8.56 -2.70 13.64
N MET A 169 -8.17 -1.98 12.58
CA MET A 169 -7.42 -0.74 12.74
C MET A 169 -8.32 0.36 13.30
N ASN A 170 -7.74 1.26 14.11
CA ASN A 170 -8.45 2.43 14.62
C ASN A 170 -8.29 3.63 13.68
N PHE A 171 -9.40 4.14 13.14
CA PHE A 171 -9.40 5.26 12.19
C PHE A 171 -8.59 6.46 12.68
N ARG A 172 -8.92 6.93 13.90
CA ARG A 172 -8.32 8.14 14.46
C ARG A 172 -6.80 8.02 14.56
N SER A 173 -6.32 6.90 15.10
CA SER A 173 -4.89 6.61 15.25
C SER A 173 -4.17 6.58 13.88
N ARG A 174 -4.76 5.87 12.90
CA ARG A 174 -4.18 5.75 11.56
C ARG A 174 -4.15 7.10 10.83
N MET A 175 -5.23 7.88 10.88
CA MET A 175 -5.27 9.21 10.27
C MET A 175 -4.32 10.21 10.92
N ILE A 176 -4.18 10.23 12.25
CA ILE A 176 -3.14 11.05 12.91
C ILE A 176 -1.76 10.68 12.39
N THR A 177 -1.49 9.38 12.24
CA THR A 177 -0.20 8.87 11.77
C THR A 177 0.08 9.32 10.34
N THR A 178 -0.90 9.17 9.43
CA THR A 178 -0.81 9.64 8.04
C THR A 178 -0.58 11.15 7.96
N VAL A 179 -1.37 11.94 8.69
CA VAL A 179 -1.22 13.41 8.72
C VAL A 179 0.15 13.84 9.24
N ARG A 180 0.71 13.11 10.22
CA ARG A 180 2.07 13.37 10.71
C ARG A 180 3.12 13.02 9.66
N ARG A 181 3.02 11.85 9.03
CA ARG A 181 3.93 11.36 7.99
C ARG A 181 4.08 12.36 6.83
N PHE A 182 3.00 12.99 6.41
CA PHE A 182 2.97 13.96 5.31
C PHE A 182 3.03 15.43 5.76
N SER A 183 3.47 15.70 7.00
CA SER A 183 3.63 17.07 7.51
C SER A 183 5.09 17.53 7.49
N ASP A 184 5.32 18.82 7.26
CA ASP A 184 6.67 19.41 7.28
C ASP A 184 7.38 19.23 8.64
N LYS A 185 6.62 19.03 9.74
CA LYS A 185 7.17 18.92 11.09
C LYS A 185 7.66 17.51 11.44
N HIS A 186 6.99 16.48 10.95
CA HIS A 186 7.23 15.09 11.38
C HIS A 186 7.60 14.16 10.23
N GLY A 187 7.28 14.54 8.99
CA GLY A 187 7.52 13.72 7.82
C GLY A 187 8.98 13.59 7.45
N THR A 188 9.31 12.51 6.75
CA THR A 188 10.62 12.38 6.10
C THR A 188 10.69 13.32 4.90
N LYS A 189 11.91 13.73 4.50
CA LYS A 189 12.08 14.56 3.29
C LYS A 189 11.45 13.89 2.05
N ARG A 190 11.62 12.57 1.92
CA ARG A 190 11.03 11.76 0.83
C ARG A 190 9.51 11.92 0.79
N ASP A 191 8.84 11.66 1.91
CA ASP A 191 7.37 11.66 1.96
C ASP A 191 6.80 13.08 1.81
N ILE A 192 7.49 14.11 2.35
CA ILE A 192 7.11 15.51 2.18
C ILE A 192 7.21 15.96 0.71
N ILE A 193 8.29 15.59 0.02
CA ILE A 193 8.47 15.91 -1.41
C ILE A 193 7.40 15.19 -2.22
N TRP A 194 7.23 13.89 -1.99
CA TRP A 194 6.28 13.06 -2.71
C TRP A 194 4.84 13.59 -2.60
N ILE A 195 4.36 13.91 -1.39
CA ILE A 195 2.97 14.41 -1.23
C ILE A 195 2.78 15.80 -1.84
N LYS A 196 3.82 16.65 -1.83
CA LYS A 196 3.78 17.97 -2.49
C LYS A 196 3.67 17.82 -4.00
N GLU A 197 4.46 16.94 -4.59
CA GLU A 197 4.39 16.61 -6.02
C GLU A 197 3.05 16.00 -6.39
N PHE A 198 2.55 15.04 -5.59
CA PHE A 198 1.23 14.46 -5.76
C PHE A 198 0.12 15.54 -5.81
N CYS A 199 0.14 16.47 -4.85
CA CYS A 199 -0.84 17.55 -4.79
C CYS A 199 -0.70 18.56 -5.93
N ASN A 200 0.53 18.96 -6.25
CA ASN A 200 0.80 19.93 -7.31
C ASN A 200 0.38 19.39 -8.69
N ASN A 201 0.69 18.13 -8.98
CA ASN A 201 0.36 17.50 -10.26
C ASN A 201 -1.15 17.33 -10.47
N ARG A 202 -1.94 17.37 -9.38
CA ARG A 202 -3.39 17.17 -9.38
C ARG A 202 -4.19 18.43 -9.00
N ASN A 203 -3.52 19.57 -8.81
CA ASN A 203 -4.14 20.83 -8.37
C ASN A 203 -4.94 20.70 -7.05
N ILE A 204 -4.45 19.90 -6.11
CA ILE A 204 -5.14 19.62 -4.84
C ILE A 204 -4.92 20.76 -3.83
N ASN A 205 -6.01 21.26 -3.23
CA ASN A 205 -5.94 22.18 -2.10
C ASN A 205 -5.70 21.43 -0.77
N TYR A 206 -4.48 20.96 -0.59
CA TYR A 206 -4.07 20.15 0.57
C TYR A 206 -4.33 20.86 1.91
N LYS A 207 -4.10 22.18 1.98
CA LYS A 207 -4.24 22.93 3.22
C LYS A 207 -5.68 22.91 3.75
N ASN A 208 -6.67 23.13 2.88
CA ASN A 208 -8.07 23.12 3.29
C ASN A 208 -8.51 21.72 3.73
N LYS A 209 -8.19 20.68 2.95
CA LYS A 209 -8.46 19.28 3.31
C LYS A 209 -7.85 18.89 4.65
N MET A 210 -6.65 19.37 4.97
CA MET A 210 -6.02 19.09 6.26
C MET A 210 -6.67 19.84 7.43
N LEU A 211 -7.23 21.02 7.21
CA LEU A 211 -7.96 21.76 8.24
C LEU A 211 -9.25 21.03 8.62
N GLU A 212 -10.02 20.61 7.60
CA GLU A 212 -11.27 19.85 7.78
C GLU A 212 -11.01 18.53 8.52
N LEU A 213 -10.06 17.72 8.03
CA LEU A 213 -9.73 16.44 8.65
C LEU A 213 -9.25 16.60 10.10
N ARG A 214 -8.42 17.61 10.40
CA ARG A 214 -7.99 17.88 11.78
C ARG A 214 -9.12 18.35 12.68
N GLY A 215 -10.13 19.03 12.13
CA GLY A 215 -11.34 19.39 12.85
C GLY A 215 -12.13 18.15 13.26
N PHE A 216 -12.45 17.30 12.28
CA PHE A 216 -13.16 16.04 12.49
C PHE A 216 -12.43 15.09 13.43
N LEU A 217 -11.11 14.93 13.28
CA LEU A 217 -10.33 14.10 14.18
C LEU A 217 -10.40 14.56 15.64
N LYS A 218 -10.72 15.82 15.96
CA LYS A 218 -10.88 16.26 17.36
C LYS A 218 -12.22 15.86 17.97
N THR A 219 -13.20 15.49 17.16
CA THR A 219 -14.54 15.08 17.63
C THR A 219 -14.63 13.58 17.87
N LEU A 220 -13.68 12.80 17.36
CA LEU A 220 -13.48 11.37 17.64
C LEU A 220 -12.58 11.14 18.84
#